data_AF-A0A2N3C626-F1
#
_entry.id   AF-A0A2N3C626-F1
#
_cell.length_a   1.000
_cell.length_b   1.000
_cell.length_c   1.000
_cell.angle_alpha   90.00
_cell.angle_beta   90.00
_cell.angle_gamma   90.00
#
_symmetry.space_group_name_H-M   'P 1'
#
loop_
_entity.id
_entity.type
_entity.pdbx_description
1 polymer ?
#
loop_
_entity_poly.entity_id
_entity_poly.type
_entity_poly.pdbx_seq_one_letter_code
_entity_poly.pdbx_strand_id
1 'polypeptide(L)'
;MRLSAALSGSLKQLMEAELKGAERAITLGVREATDGLKGELRTQITGAGLGEKLARTWRGEVYPKGQPSIGAAGLVWSKAPGIVRIYEEGATIRSTRGLFLAIPTPAAGKYSDGGARITPGGWERRTGMRLRFVYRRGAPSLLVADNSRLNSRGRAVANQGRRQGSAFTRLSGRSTVPIFVLVPSVTFKKRLDVAGAARRWHGRLPELVLRQWRLTEGSTR
;
A
#
# COMPACT_ATOMS: atom_id res chain seq x y z
N MET A 1 37.83 -18.39 30.25
CA MET A 1 37.45 -19.43 31.23
C MET A 1 36.95 -20.71 30.53
N ARG A 2 37.79 -21.39 29.73
CA ARG A 2 37.38 -22.63 29.01
C ARG A 2 37.92 -23.92 29.64
N LEU A 3 38.84 -23.81 30.59
CA LEU A 3 39.58 -24.95 31.14
C LEU A 3 38.96 -25.55 32.43
N SER A 4 38.09 -24.83 33.13
CA SER A 4 37.45 -25.34 34.37
C SER A 4 36.26 -26.27 34.13
N ALA A 5 35.67 -26.25 32.93
CA ALA A 5 34.60 -27.17 32.53
C ALA A 5 35.08 -28.63 32.41
N ALA A 6 36.39 -28.85 32.34
CA ALA A 6 36.98 -30.18 32.17
C ALA A 6 36.98 -31.03 33.45
N LEU A 7 36.65 -30.47 34.63
CA LEU A 7 36.92 -31.15 35.90
C LEU A 7 35.68 -31.55 36.74
N SER A 8 34.44 -31.23 36.34
CA SER A 8 33.25 -31.72 37.08
C SER A 8 31.91 -31.68 36.30
N GLY A 9 31.88 -31.41 34.99
CA GLY A 9 30.64 -31.29 34.23
C GLY A 9 30.66 -32.10 32.93
N SER A 10 29.48 -32.49 32.43
CA SER A 10 29.40 -33.13 31.11
C SER A 10 29.49 -32.06 30.01
N LEU A 11 30.53 -32.12 29.17
CA LEU A 11 30.74 -31.23 28.03
C LEU A 11 29.50 -31.15 27.12
N LYS A 12 28.81 -32.29 26.96
CA LYS A 12 27.58 -32.40 26.17
C LYS A 12 26.48 -31.45 26.65
N GLN A 13 26.24 -31.38 27.97
CA GLN A 13 25.22 -30.48 28.53
C GLN A 13 25.57 -29.01 28.34
N LEU A 14 26.85 -28.65 28.46
CA LEU A 14 27.31 -27.28 28.21
C LEU A 14 27.13 -26.90 26.73
N MET A 15 27.51 -27.80 25.80
CA MET A 15 27.32 -27.57 24.36
C MET A 15 25.83 -27.45 23.98
N GLU A 16 24.96 -28.27 24.56
CA GLU A 16 23.51 -28.18 24.33
C GLU A 16 22.92 -26.87 24.86
N ALA A 17 23.39 -26.39 26.01
CA ALA A 17 22.97 -25.10 26.57
C ALA A 17 23.40 -23.93 25.69
N GLU A 18 24.65 -23.94 25.23
CA GLU A 18 25.19 -22.94 24.29
C GLU A 18 24.42 -22.93 22.97
N LEU A 19 24.11 -24.11 22.41
CA LEU A 19 23.32 -24.21 21.18
C LEU A 19 21.92 -23.62 21.35
N LYS A 20 21.23 -23.92 22.46
CA LYS A 20 19.92 -23.34 22.76
C LYS A 20 19.98 -21.82 22.95
N GLY A 21 21.06 -21.32 23.57
CA GLY A 21 21.34 -19.89 23.65
C GLY A 21 21.47 -19.27 22.26
N ALA A 22 22.21 -19.95 21.38
CA ALA A 22 22.40 -19.54 20.00
C ALA A 22 21.13 -19.42 19.20
N GLU A 23 20.32 -20.48 19.21
CA GLU A 23 19.06 -20.53 18.49
C GLU A 23 18.13 -19.41 18.93
N ARG A 24 18.06 -19.14 20.25
CA ARG A 24 17.28 -18.05 20.82
C ARG A 24 17.79 -16.69 20.36
N ALA A 25 19.09 -16.43 20.51
CA ALA A 25 19.70 -15.16 20.11
C ALA A 25 19.51 -14.86 18.63
N ILE A 26 19.73 -15.85 17.76
CA ILE A 26 19.54 -15.74 16.32
C ILE A 26 18.08 -15.45 15.99
N THR A 27 17.15 -16.21 16.57
CA THR A 27 15.71 -16.04 16.33
C THR A 27 15.23 -14.66 16.77
N LEU A 28 15.70 -14.17 17.91
CA LEU A 28 15.37 -12.83 18.41
C LEU A 28 15.99 -11.73 17.54
N GLY A 29 17.25 -11.87 17.12
CA GLY A 29 17.90 -10.91 16.24
C GLY A 29 17.21 -10.83 14.87
N VAL A 30 16.83 -11.96 14.30
CA VAL A 30 16.05 -12.04 13.05
C VAL A 30 14.67 -11.40 13.23
N ARG A 31 14.00 -11.61 14.38
CA ARG A 31 12.73 -10.95 14.69
C ARG A 31 12.86 -9.44 14.76
N GLU A 32 13.85 -8.94 15.49
CA GLU A 32 14.12 -7.51 15.61
C GLU A 32 14.44 -6.89 14.24
N ALA A 33 15.25 -7.56 13.41
CA ALA A 33 15.54 -7.10 12.05
C ALA A 33 14.28 -7.07 11.15
N THR A 34 13.44 -8.10 11.25
CA THR A 34 12.19 -8.22 10.48
C THR A 34 11.20 -7.12 10.87
N ASP A 35 11.01 -6.90 12.17
CA ASP A 35 10.11 -5.87 12.69
C ASP A 35 10.63 -4.46 12.40
N GLY A 36 11.94 -4.26 12.52
CA GLY A 36 12.62 -3.02 12.16
C GLY A 36 12.48 -2.66 10.68
N LEU A 37 12.75 -3.62 9.78
CA LEU A 37 12.55 -3.44 8.33
C LEU A 37 11.09 -3.11 8.01
N LYS A 38 10.15 -3.88 8.55
CA LYS A 38 8.72 -3.62 8.39
C LYS A 38 8.33 -2.22 8.90
N GLY A 39 8.89 -1.79 10.02
CA GLY A 39 8.69 -0.45 10.59
C GLY A 39 9.21 0.65 9.69
N GLU A 40 10.47 0.55 9.24
CA GLU A 40 11.07 1.52 8.32
C GLU A 40 10.28 1.65 7.02
N LEU A 41 9.88 0.52 6.41
CA LEU A 41 9.10 0.52 5.18
C LEU A 41 7.72 1.17 5.35
N ARG A 42 7.11 1.06 6.54
CA ARG A 42 5.88 1.79 6.89
C ARG A 42 6.13 3.28 7.00
N THR A 43 7.20 3.68 7.67
CA THR A 43 7.62 5.08 7.82
C THR A 43 7.95 5.72 6.47
N GLN A 44 8.60 5.00 5.55
CA GLN A 44 8.84 5.51 4.20
C GLN A 44 7.52 5.81 3.46
N ILE A 45 6.52 4.93 3.57
CA ILE A 45 5.22 5.13 2.93
C ILE A 45 4.49 6.35 3.50
N THR A 46 4.44 6.49 4.83
CA THR A 46 3.77 7.63 5.46
C THR A 46 4.53 8.93 5.20
N GLY A 47 5.86 8.92 5.29
CA GLY A 47 6.73 10.05 4.97
C GLY A 47 6.63 10.49 3.50
N ALA A 48 6.37 9.56 2.57
CA ALA A 48 6.10 9.87 1.17
C ALA A 48 4.68 10.42 0.89
N GLY A 49 3.83 10.54 1.92
CA GLY A 49 2.46 11.03 1.82
C GLY A 49 1.47 10.03 1.20
N LEU A 50 1.83 8.73 1.13
CA LEU A 50 1.00 7.70 0.49
C LEU A 50 -0.08 7.14 1.42
N GLY A 51 -0.04 7.54 2.69
CA GLY A 51 -1.07 7.29 3.69
C GLY A 51 -0.92 5.98 4.46
N GLU A 52 -1.54 5.97 5.63
CA GLU A 52 -1.41 4.89 6.63
C GLU A 52 -1.96 3.54 6.14
N LYS A 53 -3.00 3.56 5.30
CA LYS A 53 -3.60 2.34 4.77
C LYS A 53 -2.61 1.55 3.92
N LEU A 54 -1.80 2.23 3.11
CA LEU A 54 -0.78 1.58 2.30
C LEU A 54 0.37 1.08 3.19
N ALA A 55 0.74 1.83 4.23
CA ALA A 55 1.80 1.41 5.15
C ALA A 55 1.46 0.07 5.82
N ARG A 56 0.21 -0.08 6.28
CA ARG A 56 -0.31 -1.31 6.89
C ARG A 56 -0.39 -2.53 5.96
N THR A 57 -0.09 -2.35 4.66
CA THR A 57 0.04 -3.48 3.74
C THR A 57 1.34 -4.25 3.94
N TRP A 58 2.38 -3.64 4.50
CA TRP A 58 3.61 -4.36 4.89
C TRP A 58 3.33 -5.34 6.03
N ARG A 59 3.80 -6.56 5.84
CA ARG A 59 3.72 -7.70 6.73
C ARG A 59 5.12 -8.25 6.95
N GLY A 60 5.30 -8.89 8.10
CA GLY A 60 6.55 -9.53 8.46
C GLY A 60 6.24 -10.79 9.25
N GLU A 61 6.92 -11.88 8.93
CA GLU A 61 6.86 -13.15 9.65
C GLU A 61 8.28 -13.70 9.84
N VAL A 62 8.47 -14.43 10.94
CA VAL A 62 9.72 -15.13 11.26
C VAL A 62 9.45 -16.62 11.31
N TYR A 63 10.37 -17.39 10.72
CA TYR A 63 10.33 -18.84 10.64
C TYR A 63 11.58 -19.45 11.30
N PRO A 64 11.49 -20.67 11.84
CA PRO A 64 10.26 -21.46 12.02
C PRO A 64 9.31 -20.84 13.06
N LYS A 65 8.03 -21.17 12.99
CA LYS A 65 7.04 -20.68 13.96
C LYS A 65 7.10 -21.52 15.23
N GLY A 66 6.99 -20.87 16.38
CA GLY A 66 6.83 -21.53 17.68
C GLY A 66 8.12 -22.04 18.35
N GLN A 67 9.27 -22.03 17.67
CA GLN A 67 10.52 -22.48 18.26
C GLN A 67 11.72 -21.65 17.78
N PRO A 68 12.74 -21.44 18.64
CA PRO A 68 14.02 -20.92 18.21
C PRO A 68 14.72 -21.87 17.23
N SER A 69 15.53 -21.31 16.33
CA SER A 69 16.35 -22.09 15.41
C SER A 69 17.61 -21.32 15.02
N ILE A 70 18.68 -22.07 14.77
CA ILE A 70 19.91 -21.52 14.18
C ILE A 70 19.68 -21.05 12.73
N GLY A 71 18.73 -21.68 12.04
CA GLY A 71 18.31 -21.34 10.68
C GLY A 71 17.12 -20.38 10.65
N ALA A 72 16.95 -19.54 11.67
CA ALA A 72 15.81 -18.61 11.70
C ALA A 72 15.86 -17.62 10.52
N ALA A 73 14.72 -17.38 9.89
CA ALA A 73 14.59 -16.51 8.72
C ALA A 73 13.40 -15.56 8.87
N GLY A 74 13.60 -14.31 8.43
CA GLY A 74 12.58 -13.26 8.42
C GLY A 74 12.10 -12.96 7.01
N LEU A 75 10.79 -12.97 6.79
CA LEU A 75 10.16 -12.60 5.52
C LEU A 75 9.36 -11.32 5.69
N VAL A 76 9.64 -10.29 4.89
CA VAL A 76 8.87 -9.03 4.85
C VAL A 76 8.30 -8.81 3.45
N TRP A 77 6.99 -8.55 3.35
CA TRP A 77 6.29 -8.39 2.07
C TRP A 77 5.12 -7.41 2.17
N SER A 78 4.66 -6.89 1.03
CA SER A 78 3.48 -6.02 0.97
C SER A 78 2.28 -6.76 0.36
N LYS A 79 1.09 -6.53 0.93
CA LYS A 79 -0.20 -6.93 0.30
C LYS A 79 -0.58 -6.07 -0.93
N ALA A 80 0.19 -5.02 -1.24
CA ALA A 80 -0.04 -4.14 -2.39
C ALA A 80 1.25 -3.95 -3.23
N PRO A 81 1.88 -5.04 -3.71
CA PRO A 81 3.21 -4.99 -4.29
C PRO A 81 3.27 -4.11 -5.56
N GLY A 82 2.20 -4.11 -6.37
CA GLY A 82 2.14 -3.27 -7.57
C GLY A 82 2.15 -1.77 -7.27
N ILE A 83 1.49 -1.33 -6.19
CA ILE A 83 1.49 0.08 -5.78
C ILE A 83 2.87 0.45 -5.23
N VAL A 84 3.44 -0.38 -4.35
CA VAL A 84 4.78 -0.16 -3.79
C VAL A 84 5.81 -0.04 -4.91
N ARG A 85 5.79 -0.96 -5.89
CA ARG A 85 6.73 -0.97 -7.02
C ARG A 85 6.67 0.32 -7.83
N ILE A 86 5.48 0.85 -8.12
CA ILE A 86 5.32 2.13 -8.83
C ILE A 86 6.09 3.27 -8.14
N TYR A 87 6.10 3.29 -6.81
CA TYR A 87 6.81 4.32 -6.05
C TYR A 87 8.26 3.97 -5.73
N GLU A 88 8.69 2.71 -5.84
CA GLU A 88 10.09 2.31 -5.73
C GLU A 88 10.87 2.60 -7.02
N GLU A 89 10.26 2.35 -8.18
CA GLU A 89 10.92 2.49 -9.48
C GLU A 89 10.59 3.84 -10.14
N GLY A 90 9.42 4.40 -9.83
CA GLY A 90 8.77 5.38 -10.69
C GLY A 90 8.09 4.68 -11.88
N ALA A 91 6.98 5.24 -12.36
CA ALA A 91 6.27 4.68 -13.50
C ALA A 91 5.41 5.72 -14.21
N THR A 92 5.22 5.56 -15.52
CA THR A 92 4.20 6.30 -16.27
C THR A 92 3.06 5.36 -16.64
N ILE A 93 1.87 5.64 -16.09
CA ILE A 93 0.64 4.91 -16.40
C ILE A 93 -0.03 5.59 -17.58
N ARG A 94 -0.39 4.82 -18.60
CA ARG A 94 -1.18 5.24 -19.76
C ARG A 94 -2.29 4.25 -20.03
N SER A 95 -3.30 4.67 -20.77
CA SER A 95 -4.37 3.76 -21.19
C SER A 95 -3.82 2.72 -22.18
N THR A 96 -4.30 1.49 -22.09
CA THR A 96 -3.91 0.40 -23.01
C THR A 96 -4.75 0.38 -24.28
N ARG A 97 -5.96 0.95 -24.26
CA ARG A 97 -6.97 0.82 -25.32
C ARG A 97 -7.52 2.15 -25.82
N GLY A 98 -6.98 3.27 -25.37
CA GLY A 98 -7.48 4.58 -25.75
C GLY A 98 -6.50 5.69 -25.42
N LEU A 99 -6.91 6.93 -25.72
CA LEU A 99 -6.05 8.11 -25.58
C LEU A 99 -5.96 8.62 -24.14
N PHE A 100 -6.97 8.36 -23.32
CA PHE A 100 -7.09 8.95 -21.98
C PHE A 100 -7.30 7.91 -20.88
N LEU A 101 -6.74 8.22 -19.72
CA LEU A 101 -7.17 7.71 -18.43
C LEU A 101 -8.33 8.56 -17.92
N ALA A 102 -9.45 7.91 -17.61
CA ALA A 102 -10.62 8.57 -17.03
C ALA A 102 -10.53 8.55 -15.50
N ILE A 103 -10.16 9.68 -14.90
CA ILE A 103 -10.08 9.85 -13.44
C ILE A 103 -11.44 10.33 -12.93
N PRO A 104 -12.14 9.55 -12.09
CA PRO A 104 -13.45 9.95 -11.59
C PRO A 104 -13.34 11.12 -10.60
N THR A 105 -14.24 12.08 -10.73
CA THR A 105 -14.48 13.11 -9.70
C THR A 105 -15.37 12.53 -8.60
N PRO A 106 -15.49 13.19 -7.43
CA PRO A 106 -16.46 12.78 -6.42
C PRO A 106 -17.90 12.65 -6.96
N ALA A 107 -18.26 13.48 -7.95
CA ALA A 107 -19.57 13.45 -8.60
C ALA A 107 -19.86 12.14 -9.34
N ALA A 108 -18.84 11.43 -9.82
CA ALA A 108 -19.00 10.11 -10.42
C ALA A 108 -19.44 9.04 -9.41
N GLY A 109 -19.15 9.24 -8.11
CA GLY A 109 -19.24 8.18 -7.11
C GLY A 109 -18.18 7.08 -7.31
N LYS A 110 -18.12 6.12 -6.39
CA LYS A 110 -16.99 5.18 -6.31
C LYS A 110 -17.15 3.93 -7.19
N TYR A 111 -18.38 3.45 -7.36
CA TYR A 111 -18.67 2.14 -7.93
C TYR A 111 -19.72 2.22 -9.04
N SER A 112 -19.56 1.46 -10.11
CA SER A 112 -20.61 1.22 -11.11
C SER A 112 -21.62 0.18 -10.59
N ASP A 113 -22.55 -0.22 -11.45
CA ASP A 113 -23.39 -1.40 -11.22
C ASP A 113 -22.53 -2.63 -10.91
N GLY A 114 -22.99 -3.48 -9.99
CA GLY A 114 -22.30 -4.70 -9.58
C GLY A 114 -21.04 -4.49 -8.72
N GLY A 115 -20.79 -3.28 -8.20
CA GLY A 115 -19.69 -3.02 -7.25
C GLY A 115 -18.30 -2.89 -7.88
N ALA A 116 -18.19 -2.96 -9.21
CA ALA A 116 -16.95 -2.67 -9.92
C ALA A 116 -16.57 -1.19 -9.81
N ARG A 117 -15.28 -0.87 -9.99
CA ARG A 117 -14.80 0.52 -9.95
C ARG A 117 -15.45 1.34 -11.07
N ILE A 118 -15.89 2.56 -10.76
CA ILE A 118 -16.59 3.39 -11.73
C ILE A 118 -15.74 3.62 -12.99
N THR A 119 -16.35 3.46 -14.15
CA THR A 119 -15.80 3.78 -15.47
C THR A 119 -16.78 4.70 -16.19
N PRO A 120 -16.37 5.42 -17.26
CA PRO A 120 -17.30 6.23 -18.05
C PRO A 120 -18.55 5.45 -18.49
N GLY A 121 -18.38 4.32 -19.18
CA GLY A 121 -19.50 3.49 -19.61
C GLY A 121 -20.30 2.88 -18.45
N GLY A 122 -19.64 2.51 -17.34
CA GLY A 122 -20.33 2.04 -16.14
C GLY A 122 -21.16 3.12 -15.45
N TRP A 123 -20.73 4.39 -15.52
CA TRP A 123 -21.48 5.53 -14.99
C TRP A 123 -22.71 5.82 -15.83
N GLU A 124 -22.58 5.78 -17.16
CA GLU A 124 -23.71 5.98 -18.10
C GLU A 124 -24.77 4.90 -17.92
N ARG A 125 -24.37 3.62 -17.81
CA ARG A 125 -25.32 2.52 -17.55
C ARG A 125 -26.05 2.69 -16.22
N ARG A 126 -25.31 2.96 -15.14
CA ARG A 126 -25.89 3.11 -13.79
C ARG A 126 -26.87 4.29 -13.70
N THR A 127 -26.62 5.37 -14.42
CA THR A 127 -27.38 6.63 -14.28
C THR A 127 -28.39 6.87 -15.39
N GLY A 128 -28.31 6.16 -16.52
CA GLY A 128 -29.08 6.42 -17.72
C GLY A 128 -28.72 7.72 -18.45
N MET A 129 -27.72 8.47 -17.97
CA MET A 129 -27.29 9.74 -18.57
C MET A 129 -26.10 9.52 -19.50
N ARG A 130 -26.09 10.21 -20.64
CA ARG A 130 -24.96 10.23 -21.57
C ARG A 130 -23.91 11.24 -21.12
N LEU A 131 -22.64 10.83 -21.13
CA LEU A 131 -21.52 11.73 -20.93
C LEU A 131 -21.18 12.45 -22.24
N ARG A 132 -20.95 13.76 -22.15
CA ARG A 132 -20.45 14.57 -23.26
C ARG A 132 -18.96 14.85 -23.07
N PHE A 133 -18.19 14.70 -24.14
CA PHE A 133 -16.79 15.08 -24.16
C PHE A 133 -16.64 16.60 -24.29
N VAL A 134 -15.77 17.18 -23.47
CA VAL A 134 -15.41 18.60 -23.52
C VAL A 134 -13.90 18.73 -23.61
N TYR A 135 -13.43 19.18 -24.76
CA TYR A 135 -12.03 19.55 -24.95
C TYR A 135 -11.73 20.87 -24.25
N ARG A 136 -10.55 20.97 -23.63
CA ARG A 136 -10.04 22.20 -23.02
C ARG A 136 -8.60 22.42 -23.46
N ARG A 137 -8.33 23.52 -24.16
CA ARG A 137 -6.96 23.86 -24.57
C ARG A 137 -6.13 24.19 -23.31
N GLY A 138 -4.97 23.55 -23.17
CA GLY A 138 -4.07 23.76 -22.02
C GLY A 138 -4.53 23.15 -20.69
N ALA A 139 -5.62 22.39 -20.67
CA ALA A 139 -6.13 21.72 -19.47
C ALA A 139 -6.59 20.29 -19.79
N PRO A 140 -6.70 19.40 -18.78
CA PRO A 140 -7.26 18.06 -19.01
C PRO A 140 -8.65 18.12 -19.64
N SER A 141 -8.93 17.24 -20.61
CA SER A 141 -10.29 17.15 -21.18
C SER A 141 -11.26 16.57 -20.15
N LEU A 142 -12.57 16.76 -20.35
CA LEU A 142 -13.58 16.30 -19.40
C LEU A 142 -14.62 15.40 -20.05
N LEU A 143 -15.16 14.49 -19.25
CA LEU A 143 -16.48 13.91 -19.50
C LEU A 143 -17.46 14.54 -18.51
N VAL A 144 -18.47 15.20 -19.04
CA VAL A 144 -19.46 15.95 -18.26
C VAL A 144 -20.85 15.36 -18.44
N ALA A 145 -21.70 15.52 -17.42
CA ALA A 145 -23.11 15.21 -17.50
C ALA A 145 -23.92 16.51 -17.59
N ASP A 146 -24.66 16.68 -18.67
CA ASP A 146 -25.55 17.82 -18.84
C ASP A 146 -26.89 17.57 -18.13
N ASN A 147 -27.56 18.66 -17.76
CA ASN A 147 -28.83 18.62 -17.04
C ASN A 147 -28.75 17.71 -15.80
N SER A 148 -27.67 17.83 -15.04
CA SER A 148 -27.41 17.00 -13.87
C SER A 148 -27.20 17.88 -12.64
N ARG A 149 -27.68 17.44 -11.49
CA ARG A 149 -27.48 18.13 -10.20
C ARG A 149 -26.70 17.24 -9.24
N LEU A 150 -26.10 17.84 -8.23
CA LEU A 150 -25.51 17.09 -7.12
C LEU A 150 -26.60 16.70 -6.11
N ASN A 151 -26.58 15.45 -5.65
CA ASN A 151 -27.39 15.04 -4.50
C ASN A 151 -26.68 15.36 -3.18
N SER A 152 -27.33 15.07 -2.05
CA SER A 152 -26.76 15.29 -0.71
C SER A 152 -25.45 14.55 -0.44
N ARG A 153 -25.12 13.53 -1.25
CA ARG A 153 -23.85 12.78 -1.20
C ARG A 153 -22.81 13.30 -2.19
N GLY A 154 -23.05 14.46 -2.81
CA GLY A 154 -22.17 15.07 -3.80
C GLY A 154 -22.07 14.32 -5.12
N ARG A 155 -23.02 13.42 -5.44
CA ARG A 155 -23.03 12.64 -6.69
C ARG A 155 -23.92 13.30 -7.73
N ALA A 156 -23.50 13.25 -8.99
CA ALA A 156 -24.30 13.69 -10.11
C ALA A 156 -25.49 12.74 -10.33
N VAL A 157 -26.68 13.32 -10.36
CA VAL A 157 -27.95 12.65 -10.67
C VAL A 157 -28.70 13.48 -11.70
N ALA A 158 -29.64 12.85 -12.42
CA ALA A 158 -30.47 13.55 -13.38
C ALA A 158 -31.21 14.71 -12.69
N ASN A 159 -31.22 15.88 -13.33
CA ASN A 159 -31.97 17.02 -12.84
C ASN A 159 -33.43 16.91 -13.30
N GLN A 160 -34.18 16.02 -12.64
CA GLN A 160 -35.61 15.83 -12.87
C GLN A 160 -36.42 16.68 -11.88
N GLY A 161 -37.32 17.52 -12.41
CA GLY A 161 -38.33 18.21 -11.61
C GLY A 161 -39.46 17.27 -11.16
N ARG A 162 -40.15 17.60 -10.07
CA ARG A 162 -41.26 16.81 -9.50
C ARG A 162 -42.49 16.67 -10.42
N ARG A 163 -42.58 17.43 -11.53
CA ARG A 163 -43.65 17.30 -12.53
C ARG A 163 -43.08 16.77 -13.85
N GLN A 164 -43.57 15.58 -14.21
CA GLN A 164 -43.37 14.93 -15.51
C GLN A 164 -43.62 15.95 -16.64
N GLY A 165 -42.62 16.20 -17.50
CA GLY A 165 -42.80 16.93 -18.76
C GLY A 165 -42.41 18.42 -18.79
N SER A 166 -41.96 19.03 -17.69
CA SER A 166 -41.42 20.41 -17.78
C SER A 166 -39.99 20.40 -18.35
N ALA A 167 -39.87 20.72 -19.64
CA ALA A 167 -38.59 21.03 -20.27
C ALA A 167 -38.03 22.31 -19.62
N PHE A 168 -37.05 22.15 -18.74
CA PHE A 168 -36.41 23.28 -18.08
C PHE A 168 -35.68 24.17 -19.10
N THR A 169 -36.11 25.43 -19.16
CA THR A 169 -35.63 26.50 -20.05
C THR A 169 -34.20 26.92 -19.72
N ARG A 170 -33.50 27.60 -20.65
CA ARG A 170 -32.08 28.02 -20.50
C ARG A 170 -31.76 28.80 -19.19
N LEU A 171 -32.76 29.37 -18.52
CA LEU A 171 -32.63 30.16 -17.30
C LEU A 171 -32.82 29.38 -15.99
N SER A 172 -33.28 28.12 -16.04
CA SER A 172 -33.47 27.29 -14.85
C SER A 172 -32.85 25.90 -15.07
N GLY A 173 -31.80 25.55 -14.33
CA GLY A 173 -31.48 24.15 -14.02
C GLY A 173 -30.56 23.35 -14.96
N ARG A 174 -29.96 23.89 -16.03
CA ARG A 174 -28.95 23.13 -16.80
C ARG A 174 -27.57 23.23 -16.17
N SER A 175 -27.37 22.57 -15.03
CA SER A 175 -26.01 22.40 -14.48
C SER A 175 -25.28 21.28 -15.24
N THR A 176 -24.09 21.60 -15.73
CA THR A 176 -23.15 20.66 -16.32
C THR A 176 -22.16 20.26 -15.24
N VAL A 177 -22.16 18.99 -14.86
CA VAL A 177 -21.30 18.48 -13.79
C VAL A 177 -20.14 17.69 -14.39
N PRO A 178 -18.87 18.04 -14.10
CA PRO A 178 -17.72 17.23 -14.46
C PRO A 178 -17.72 15.88 -13.74
N ILE A 179 -17.74 14.79 -14.48
CA ILE A 179 -17.80 13.42 -13.94
C ILE A 179 -16.41 12.77 -14.01
N PHE A 180 -15.69 12.92 -15.12
CA PHE A 180 -14.33 12.43 -15.25
C PHE A 180 -13.40 13.50 -15.78
N VAL A 181 -12.18 13.50 -15.23
CA VAL A 181 -11.03 14.23 -15.78
C VAL A 181 -10.25 13.27 -16.66
N LEU A 182 -10.01 13.66 -17.90
CA LEU A 182 -9.31 12.87 -18.91
C LEU A 182 -7.87 13.36 -19.03
N VAL A 183 -6.92 12.49 -18.70
CA VAL A 183 -5.48 12.75 -18.83
C VAL A 183 -4.83 11.69 -19.70
N PRO A 184 -3.85 12.04 -20.56
CA PRO A 184 -3.23 11.06 -21.45
C PRO A 184 -2.39 10.02 -20.67
N SER A 185 -1.68 10.47 -19.66
CA SER A 185 -0.86 9.64 -18.78
C SER A 185 -0.71 10.26 -17.40
N VAL A 186 -0.32 9.44 -16.42
CA VAL A 186 0.07 9.87 -15.08
C VAL A 186 1.45 9.34 -14.77
N THR A 187 2.39 10.23 -14.47
CA THR A 187 3.77 9.88 -14.13
C THR A 187 3.98 9.98 -12.62
N PHE A 188 4.46 8.89 -12.04
CA PHE A 188 4.86 8.77 -10.65
C PHE A 188 6.38 8.81 -10.56
N LYS A 189 6.90 9.73 -9.75
CA LYS A 189 8.33 9.77 -9.40
C LYS A 189 8.63 8.71 -8.35
N LYS A 190 9.86 8.21 -8.33
CA LYS A 190 10.38 7.40 -7.23
C LYS A 190 10.25 8.16 -5.91
N ARG A 191 9.71 7.51 -4.88
CA ARG A 191 9.50 8.04 -3.51
C ARG A 191 9.89 7.06 -2.41
N LEU A 192 10.08 5.78 -2.73
CA LEU A 192 10.45 4.74 -1.77
C LEU A 192 11.87 4.25 -2.05
N ASP A 193 12.51 3.67 -1.02
CA ASP A 193 13.78 2.94 -1.11
C ASP A 193 13.66 1.63 -0.32
N VAL A 194 12.87 0.71 -0.86
CA VAL A 194 12.63 -0.63 -0.32
C VAL A 194 13.92 -1.46 -0.36
N ALA A 195 14.63 -1.41 -1.49
CA ALA A 195 15.85 -2.18 -1.68
C ALA A 195 16.98 -1.71 -0.74
N GLY A 196 17.12 -0.39 -0.55
CA GLY A 196 18.09 0.15 0.40
C GLY A 196 17.70 -0.15 1.85
N ALA A 197 16.41 -0.09 2.21
CA ALA A 197 15.96 -0.50 3.55
C ALA A 197 16.30 -1.97 3.81
N ALA A 198 16.03 -2.85 2.85
CA ALA A 198 16.37 -4.27 2.96
C ALA A 198 17.88 -4.48 3.18
N ARG A 199 18.73 -3.80 2.41
CA ARG A 199 20.19 -3.87 2.60
C ARG A 199 20.63 -3.35 3.96
N ARG A 200 20.08 -2.22 4.43
CA ARG A 200 20.40 -1.64 5.74
C ARG A 200 20.07 -2.60 6.88
N TRP A 201 18.88 -3.19 6.88
CA TRP A 201 18.47 -4.13 7.93
C TRP A 201 19.18 -5.48 7.83
N HIS A 202 19.49 -5.95 6.63
CA HIS A 202 20.32 -7.13 6.44
C HIS A 202 21.73 -6.92 7.01
N GLY A 203 22.35 -5.77 6.76
CA GLY A 203 23.68 -5.44 7.29
C GLY A 203 23.71 -5.28 8.82
N ARG A 204 22.59 -4.93 9.47
CA ARG A 204 22.46 -4.85 10.93
C ARG A 204 22.27 -6.22 11.61
N LEU A 205 21.88 -7.25 10.85
CA LEU A 205 21.50 -8.54 11.41
C LEU A 205 22.59 -9.17 12.30
N PRO A 206 23.89 -9.19 11.92
CA PRO A 206 24.93 -9.72 12.79
C PRO A 206 25.01 -9.00 14.15
N GLU A 207 24.92 -7.67 14.15
CA GLU A 207 24.95 -6.87 15.39
C GLU A 207 23.73 -7.16 16.28
N LEU A 208 22.55 -7.28 15.68
CA LEU A 208 21.32 -7.60 16.40
C LEU A 208 21.40 -8.99 17.04
N VAL A 209 21.91 -9.99 16.33
CA VAL A 209 22.11 -11.33 16.88
C VAL A 209 23.11 -11.31 18.04
N LEU A 210 24.26 -10.65 17.88
CA LEU A 210 25.27 -10.53 18.94
C LEU A 210 24.73 -9.81 20.18
N ARG A 211 23.91 -8.78 19.99
CA ARG A 211 23.24 -8.07 21.08
C ARG A 211 22.29 -8.99 21.84
N GLN A 212 21.44 -9.72 21.12
CA GLN A 212 20.51 -10.67 21.73
C GLN A 212 21.23 -11.81 22.44
N TRP A 213 22.38 -12.26 21.90
CA TRP A 213 23.23 -13.25 22.52
C TRP A 213 23.70 -12.85 23.92
N ARG A 214 24.24 -11.62 24.05
CA ARG A 214 24.69 -11.09 25.35
C ARG A 214 23.55 -10.97 26.36
N LEU A 215 22.35 -10.61 25.90
CA LEU A 215 21.18 -10.52 26.77
C LEU A 215 20.72 -11.89 27.25
N THR A 216 20.78 -12.92 26.40
CA THR A 216 20.43 -14.30 26.79
C THR A 216 21.44 -14.91 27.77
N GLU A 217 22.73 -14.62 27.63
CA GLU A 217 23.75 -15.06 28.60
C GLU A 217 23.58 -14.39 29.97
N GLY A 218 23.25 -13.09 30.00
CA GLY A 218 23.04 -12.33 31.23
C GLY A 218 21.78 -12.73 32.02
N SER A 219 20.76 -13.31 31.36
CA SER A 219 19.54 -13.80 32.01
C SER A 219 19.68 -15.19 32.64
N THR A 220 20.81 -15.88 32.40
CA THR A 220 21.03 -17.27 32.86
C THR A 220 22.05 -17.34 34.02
N ARG A 221 22.48 -16.19 34.54
CA ARG A 221 23.25 -16.04 35.79
C ARG A 221 22.38 -15.41 36.86
#